data_AF-A0A7S3UT05-F1
#
_entry.id   AF-A0A7S3UT05-F1
#
_cell.length_a   1.000
_cell.length_b   1.000
_cell.length_c   1.000
_cell.angle_alpha   90.00
_cell.angle_beta   90.00
_cell.angle_gamma   90.00
#
_symmetry.space_group_name_H-M   'P 1'
#
loop_
_entity.id
_entity.type
_entity.pdbx_description
1 polymer ?
#
loop_
_entity_poly.entity_id
_entity_poly.type
_entity_poly.pdbx_seq_one_letter_code
_entity_poly.pdbx_strand_id
1 'polypeptide(L)'
;RLGLSREEFARGLLLNTGSILKLDFDRNLVPKIAFFAERFGLSEKQVLARMAANPRVFTNSLERRIRPRVEALAAAGVLPDLTAVGTLTRASEEDFEKWVAAAVQRKKQQEEGGEKI
;
A
#
# COMPACT_ATOMS: atom_id res chain seq x y z
N ARG A 1 15.75 13.08 3.48
CA ARG A 1 16.47 12.69 2.24
C ARG A 1 16.63 11.17 2.29
N LEU A 2 16.26 10.40 1.26
CA LEU A 2 16.57 8.97 1.27
C LEU A 2 17.94 8.63 0.67
N GLY A 3 18.46 9.40 -0.29
CA GLY A 3 19.87 9.32 -0.70
C GLY A 3 20.38 7.96 -1.21
N LEU A 4 19.51 6.98 -1.40
CA LEU A 4 19.89 5.61 -1.74
C LEU A 4 19.97 5.44 -3.26
N SER A 5 21.02 4.78 -3.73
CA SER A 5 21.13 4.31 -5.11
C SER A 5 20.12 3.18 -5.37
N ARG A 6 19.84 2.91 -6.67
CA ARG A 6 18.99 1.78 -7.09
C ARG A 6 19.48 0.45 -6.49
N GLU A 7 20.80 0.28 -6.41
CA GLU A 7 21.45 -0.92 -5.86
C GLU A 7 21.31 -1.02 -4.34
N GLU A 8 21.42 0.10 -3.61
CA GLU A 8 21.23 0.10 -2.16
C GLU A 8 19.78 -0.18 -1.79
N PHE A 9 18.84 0.38 -2.54
CA PHE A 9 17.42 0.09 -2.39
C PHE A 9 17.10 -1.37 -2.76
N ALA A 10 17.64 -1.87 -3.87
CA ALA A 10 17.52 -3.27 -4.24
C ALA A 10 18.08 -4.16 -3.13
N ARG A 11 19.30 -3.92 -2.66
CA ARG A 11 19.93 -4.67 -1.57
C ARG A 11 19.09 -4.65 -0.29
N GLY A 12 18.52 -3.50 0.08
CA GLY A 12 17.60 -3.39 1.22
C GLY A 12 16.34 -4.25 1.07
N LEU A 13 15.78 -4.33 -0.14
CA LEU A 13 14.67 -5.22 -0.48
C LEU A 13 15.10 -6.70 -0.43
N LEU A 14 16.25 -7.04 -1.02
CA LEU A 14 16.78 -8.40 -1.11
C LEU A 14 17.07 -8.99 0.28
N LEU A 15 17.62 -8.19 1.20
CA LEU A 15 17.96 -8.63 2.56
C LEU A 15 16.73 -8.86 3.44
N ASN A 16 15.63 -8.14 3.21
CA ASN A 16 14.43 -8.21 4.05
C ASN A 16 13.30 -9.08 3.47
N THR A 17 13.37 -9.43 2.19
CA THR A 17 12.36 -10.24 1.51
C THR A 17 13.01 -11.19 0.51
N GLY A 18 13.32 -12.41 0.94
CA GLY A 18 13.86 -13.47 0.06
C GLY A 18 12.99 -13.80 -1.15
N SER A 19 11.74 -13.33 -1.20
CA SER A 19 10.82 -13.47 -2.34
C SER A 19 10.97 -12.39 -3.41
N ILE A 20 11.51 -11.20 -3.11
CA ILE A 20 11.76 -10.15 -4.11
C ILE A 20 12.94 -10.52 -5.02
N LEU A 21 13.83 -11.42 -4.58
CA LEU A 21 14.92 -12.00 -5.38
C LEU A 21 14.45 -12.67 -6.69
N LYS A 22 13.17 -13.05 -6.81
CA LYS A 22 12.60 -13.68 -8.01
C LYS A 22 11.80 -12.72 -8.89
N LEU A 23 11.57 -11.49 -8.44
CA LEU A 23 10.82 -10.49 -9.17
C LEU A 23 11.80 -9.61 -9.93
N ASP A 24 11.67 -9.60 -11.26
CA ASP A 24 12.33 -8.62 -12.11
C ASP A 24 11.98 -7.22 -11.60
N PHE A 25 13.00 -6.49 -11.15
CA PHE A 25 12.87 -5.19 -10.50
C PHE A 25 12.12 -4.19 -11.38
N ASP A 26 12.47 -4.12 -12.66
CA ASP A 26 11.88 -3.15 -13.59
C ASP A 26 10.47 -3.56 -13.98
N ARG A 27 10.21 -4.87 -14.13
CA ARG A 27 8.88 -5.35 -14.51
C ARG A 27 7.89 -5.43 -13.34
N ASN A 28 8.35 -5.43 -12.08
CA ASN A 28 7.48 -5.60 -10.92
C ASN A 28 7.42 -4.41 -9.98
N LEU A 29 8.55 -3.73 -9.71
CA LEU A 29 8.58 -2.65 -8.73
C LEU A 29 8.21 -1.30 -9.35
N VAL A 30 8.70 -0.99 -10.55
CA VAL A 30 8.37 0.27 -11.23
C VAL A 30 6.86 0.46 -11.39
N PRO A 31 6.08 -0.54 -11.87
CA PRO A 31 4.62 -0.37 -11.96
C PRO A 31 3.94 -0.17 -10.61
N LYS A 32 4.45 -0.80 -9.54
CA LYS A 32 3.91 -0.61 -8.18
C LYS A 32 4.23 0.79 -7.66
N ILE A 33 5.45 1.27 -7.86
CA ILE A 33 5.89 2.60 -7.43
C ILE A 33 5.02 3.66 -8.10
N ALA A 34 4.85 3.58 -9.42
CA ALA A 34 4.01 4.49 -10.17
C ALA A 34 2.56 4.47 -9.67
N PHE A 35 1.97 3.27 -9.50
CA PHE A 35 0.62 3.11 -8.99
C PHE A 35 0.44 3.76 -7.61
N PHE A 36 1.34 3.49 -6.65
CA PHE A 36 1.22 4.07 -5.31
C PHE A 36 1.52 5.57 -5.27
N ALA A 37 2.42 6.06 -6.13
CA ALA A 37 2.68 7.50 -6.26
C ALA A 37 1.42 8.24 -6.71
N GLU A 38 0.78 7.75 -7.78
CA GLU A 38 -0.44 8.31 -8.33
C GLU A 38 -1.60 8.24 -7.32
N ARG A 39 -1.88 7.05 -6.77
CA ARG A 39 -3.07 6.83 -5.92
C ARG A 39 -3.02 7.55 -4.57
N PHE A 40 -1.84 7.87 -4.06
CA PHE A 40 -1.66 8.49 -2.75
C PHE A 40 -1.11 9.92 -2.84
N GLY A 41 -0.92 10.47 -4.04
CA GLY A 41 -0.31 11.79 -4.23
C GLY A 41 1.10 11.89 -3.65
N LEU A 42 1.88 10.80 -3.72
CA LEU A 42 3.23 10.73 -3.17
C LEU A 42 4.26 10.82 -4.28
N SER A 43 5.43 11.40 -3.98
CA SER A 43 6.59 11.22 -4.86
C SER A 43 7.05 9.76 -4.86
N GLU A 44 7.62 9.30 -5.97
CA GLU A 44 8.22 7.96 -6.06
C GLU A 44 9.23 7.71 -4.93
N LYS A 45 9.98 8.74 -4.54
CA LYS A 45 10.91 8.69 -3.41
C LYS A 45 10.22 8.41 -2.08
N GLN A 46 9.06 9.00 -1.82
CA GLN A 46 8.29 8.72 -0.61
C GLN A 46 7.72 7.30 -0.62
N VAL A 47 7.29 6.81 -1.78
CA VAL A 47 6.84 5.43 -1.96
C VAL A 47 8.00 4.46 -1.71
N LEU A 48 9.16 4.71 -2.30
CA LEU A 48 10.40 3.95 -2.07
C LEU A 48 10.80 3.92 -0.58
N ALA A 49 10.65 5.05 0.14
CA ALA A 49 10.86 5.08 1.60
C ALA A 49 9.99 4.06 2.33
N ARG A 50 8.69 4.07 2.01
CA ARG A 50 7.69 3.19 2.63
C ARG A 50 7.94 1.73 2.24
N MET A 51 8.37 1.51 0.99
CA MET A 51 8.81 0.21 0.49
C MET A 51 10.01 -0.33 1.24
N ALA A 52 11.04 0.49 1.44
CA ALA A 52 12.24 0.09 2.17
C ALA A 52 11.94 -0.21 3.65
N ALA A 53 11.03 0.56 4.27
CA ALA A 53 10.63 0.37 5.66
C ALA A 53 9.79 -0.90 5.87
N ASN A 54 8.96 -1.28 4.89
CA ASN A 54 8.16 -2.51 4.97
C ASN A 54 8.04 -3.21 3.60
N PRO A 55 9.10 -3.92 3.18
CA PRO A 55 9.18 -4.50 1.84
C PRO A 55 8.17 -5.63 1.61
N ARG A 56 7.70 -6.26 2.69
CA ARG A 56 6.69 -7.33 2.70
C ARG A 56 5.32 -6.89 2.18
N VAL A 57 5.07 -5.59 2.11
CA VAL A 57 3.84 -5.01 1.53
C VAL A 57 3.81 -5.19 0.01
N PHE A 58 4.97 -5.28 -0.63
CA PHE A 58 5.10 -5.21 -2.08
C PHE A 58 5.30 -6.57 -2.75
N THR A 59 5.26 -7.66 -1.96
CA THR A 59 5.41 -9.04 -2.45
C THR A 59 4.14 -9.57 -3.13
N ASN A 60 2.98 -8.94 -2.90
CA ASN A 60 1.72 -9.32 -3.52
C ASN A 60 1.64 -8.83 -4.98
N SER A 61 0.89 -9.53 -5.84
CA SER A 61 0.67 -9.12 -7.22
C SER A 61 0.03 -7.73 -7.30
N LEU A 62 0.52 -6.87 -8.21
CA LEU A 62 -0.08 -5.55 -8.42
C LEU A 62 -1.52 -5.70 -8.91
N GLU A 63 -1.68 -6.39 -10.03
CA GLU A 63 -2.97 -6.52 -10.72
C GLU A 63 -3.96 -7.44 -10.00
N ARG A 64 -3.49 -8.53 -9.38
CA ARG A 64 -4.40 -9.49 -8.74
C ARG A 64 -4.78 -9.19 -7.30
N ARG A 65 -4.01 -8.34 -6.60
CA ARG A 65 -4.16 -8.17 -5.14
C ARG A 65 -4.13 -6.73 -4.68
N ILE A 66 -3.10 -5.98 -5.08
CA ILE A 66 -2.90 -4.60 -4.61
C ILE A 66 -3.96 -3.67 -5.21
N ARG A 67 -4.07 -3.65 -6.55
CA ARG A 67 -4.96 -2.73 -7.26
C ARG A 67 -6.42 -2.90 -6.87
N PRO A 68 -7.01 -4.12 -6.90
CA PRO A 68 -8.42 -4.30 -6.54
C PRO A 68 -8.74 -3.82 -5.12
N ARG A 69 -7.84 -4.05 -4.16
CA ARG A 69 -8.04 -3.64 -2.77
C ARG A 69 -7.89 -2.15 -2.55
N VAL A 70 -6.89 -1.52 -3.16
CA VAL A 70 -6.73 -0.05 -3.10
C VAL A 70 -7.91 0.66 -3.75
N GLU A 71 -8.39 0.15 -4.87
CA GLU A 71 -9.57 0.70 -5.54
C GLU A 71 -10.85 0.51 -4.72
N ALA A 72 -11.06 -0.66 -4.12
CA ALA A 72 -12.20 -0.90 -3.22
C ALA A 72 -12.18 0.04 -2.00
N LEU A 73 -11.02 0.23 -1.36
CA LEU A 73 -10.86 1.15 -0.23
C LEU A 73 -11.14 2.61 -0.63
N ALA A 74 -10.66 3.02 -1.81
CA ALA A 74 -10.90 4.36 -2.34
C ALA A 74 -12.37 4.58 -2.72
N ALA A 75 -13.01 3.60 -3.36
CA ALA A 75 -14.43 3.65 -3.70
C ALA A 75 -15.33 3.69 -2.46
N ALA A 76 -14.93 3.00 -1.38
CA ALA A 76 -15.58 3.10 -0.07
C ALA A 76 -15.26 4.40 0.68
N GLY A 77 -14.40 5.27 0.14
CA GLY A 77 -14.01 6.55 0.73
C GLY A 77 -13.22 6.42 2.04
N VAL A 78 -12.53 5.29 2.25
CA VAL A 78 -11.81 4.93 3.47
C VAL A 78 -10.36 4.53 3.19
N LEU A 79 -9.77 5.01 2.09
CA LEU A 79 -8.39 4.73 1.72
C LEU A 79 -7.44 5.18 2.84
N PRO A 80 -6.81 4.25 3.59
CA PRO A 80 -5.89 4.62 4.66
C PRO A 80 -4.53 4.95 4.06
N ASP A 81 -3.53 5.26 4.89
CA ASP A 81 -2.17 5.48 4.38
C ASP A 81 -1.55 4.21 3.74
N LEU A 82 -0.49 4.41 2.96
CA LEU A 82 0.22 3.34 2.26
C LEU A 82 0.75 2.22 3.17
N THR A 83 1.10 2.54 4.42
CA THR A 83 1.57 1.53 5.39
C THR A 83 0.42 0.60 5.77
N ALA A 84 -0.76 1.16 6.09
CA ALA A 84 -1.96 0.40 6.42
C ALA A 84 -2.46 -0.43 5.23
N VAL A 85 -2.46 0.15 4.02
CA VAL A 85 -2.78 -0.57 2.78
C VAL A 85 -1.91 -1.82 2.63
N GLY A 86 -0.65 -1.74 3.04
CA GLY A 86 0.24 -2.87 2.99
C GLY A 86 -0.19 -4.07 3.82
N THR A 87 -0.63 -3.84 5.05
CA THR A 87 -1.24 -4.87 5.89
C THR A 87 -2.51 -5.41 5.24
N LEU A 88 -3.36 -4.52 4.72
CA LEU A 88 -4.61 -4.90 4.06
C LEU A 88 -4.41 -5.71 2.79
N THR A 89 -3.27 -5.61 2.08
CA THR A 89 -3.04 -6.47 0.90
C THR A 89 -2.79 -7.93 1.27
N ARG A 90 -2.45 -8.22 2.53
CA ARG A 90 -2.10 -9.56 3.03
C ARG A 90 -3.22 -10.22 3.84
N ALA A 91 -4.16 -9.42 4.35
CA ALA A 91 -5.33 -9.91 5.07
C ALA A 91 -6.10 -10.95 4.24
N SER A 92 -6.83 -11.87 4.86
CA SER A 92 -7.78 -12.74 4.15
C SER A 92 -8.86 -11.89 3.44
N GLU A 93 -9.72 -12.48 2.60
CA GLU A 93 -10.88 -11.71 2.08
C GLU A 93 -11.81 -11.31 3.22
N GLU A 94 -12.10 -12.25 4.12
CA GLU A 94 -12.95 -12.02 5.29
C GLU A 94 -12.43 -10.87 6.18
N ASP A 95 -11.13 -10.88 6.51
CA ASP A 95 -10.54 -9.82 7.34
C ASP A 95 -10.51 -8.47 6.62
N PHE A 96 -10.31 -8.48 5.30
CA PHE A 96 -10.34 -7.28 4.49
C PHE A 96 -11.74 -6.66 4.47
N GLU A 97 -12.76 -7.47 4.19
CA GLU A 97 -14.16 -7.04 4.18
C GLU A 97 -14.61 -6.53 5.55
N LYS A 98 -14.27 -7.24 6.64
CA LYS A 98 -14.53 -6.80 8.02
C LYS A 98 -13.89 -5.45 8.30
N TRP A 99 -12.65 -5.25 7.87
CA TRP A 99 -11.95 -3.98 8.05
C TRP A 99 -12.63 -2.84 7.28
N VAL A 100 -13.00 -3.06 6.01
CA VAL A 100 -13.68 -2.05 5.17
C VAL A 100 -15.02 -1.67 5.78
N ALA A 101 -15.84 -2.66 6.16
CA ALA A 101 -17.13 -2.42 6.80
C ALA A 101 -16.98 -1.59 8.07
N ALA A 102 -16.02 -1.94 8.94
CA ALA A 102 -15.76 -1.20 10.16
C ALA A 102 -15.27 0.24 9.88
N ALA A 103 -14.41 0.44 8.88
CA ALA A 103 -13.93 1.77 8.50
C ALA A 103 -15.05 2.66 7.97
N VAL A 104 -15.95 2.12 7.15
CA VAL A 104 -17.12 2.85 6.63
C VAL A 104 -18.07 3.23 7.77
N GLN A 105 -18.34 2.33 8.72
CA GLN A 105 -19.19 2.64 9.87
C GLN A 105 -18.58 3.73 10.76
N ARG A 106 -17.27 3.67 11.05
CA ARG A 106 -16.57 4.73 11.80
C ARG A 106 -16.68 6.09 11.11
N LYS A 107 -16.56 6.12 9.79
CA LYS A 107 -16.68 7.36 9.00
C LYS A 107 -18.07 7.97 9.11
N LYS A 108 -19.13 7.16 8.95
CA LYS A 108 -20.53 7.63 9.12
C LYS A 108 -20.78 8.22 10.50
N GLN A 109 -20.30 7.56 11.55
CA GLN A 109 -20.43 8.05 12.93
C GLN A 109 -19.69 9.38 13.16
N GLN A 110 -18.57 9.61 12.48
CA GLN A 110 -17.82 10.88 12.56
C GLN A 110 -18.54 12.01 11.82
N GLU A 111 -19.16 11.73 10.67
CA GLU A 111 -19.94 12.69 9.90
C GLU A 111 -21.23 13.09 10.64
N GLU A 112 -21.96 12.11 11.19
CA GLU A 112 -23.20 12.36 11.96
C GLU A 112 -22.93 13.03 13.32
N GLY A 113 -21.76 12.77 13.93
CA GLY A 113 -21.35 13.40 15.19
C GLY A 113 -20.79 14.81 15.05
N GLY A 114 -20.36 15.20 13.85
CA GLY A 114 -19.76 16.51 13.55
C GLY A 114 -20.78 17.62 13.26
N GLU A 115 -22.04 17.29 13.04
CA GLU A 115 -23.11 18.25 12.67
C GLU A 115 -23.78 18.92 13.89
N LYS A 116 -23.22 18.75 15.10
CA LYS A 116 -23.63 19.47 16.32
C LYS A 116 -22.60 20.53 16.73
N ILE A 117 -22.45 21.60 15.95
CA ILE A 117 -21.88 22.89 16.43
C ILE A 117 -22.62 24.03 15.76
#